data_AF-A0A2G6FA93-F1
#
_entry.id   AF-A0A2G6FA93-F1
#
_cell.length_a   1.000
_cell.length_b   1.000
_cell.length_c   1.000
_cell.angle_alpha   90.00
_cell.angle_beta   90.00
_cell.angle_gamma   90.00
#
_symmetry.space_group_name_H-M   'P 1'
#
loop_
_entity.id
_entity.type
_entity.pdbx_description
1 polymer ?
#
loop_
_entity_poly.entity_id
_entity_poly.type
_entity_poly.pdbx_seq_one_letter_code
_entity_poly.pdbx_strand_id
1 'polypeptide(L)'
;MSKQNKYKTTGFQIPKGYFSDFQKNIAKKTEAIHKQKATGFSVSADYFSTLDDAILNKITKKKTANKLLKLNGISIKKWMAVAATVLILITLWFTIDKKQTTEWNNISSTEVELWVTEDLIEFDTYQIFEAYPEIDLSDTDIFKDENVLDYLSNKDVELLLLDN
;
A
#
# COMPACT_ATOMS: atom_id res chain seq x y z
N MET A 1 -37.00 -58.10 -46.47
CA MET A 1 -37.33 -57.24 -45.31
C MET A 1 -36.73 -57.87 -44.06
N SER A 2 -35.84 -57.17 -43.35
CA SER A 2 -35.39 -57.55 -41.99
C SER A 2 -35.42 -56.31 -41.11
N LYS A 3 -36.17 -56.36 -40.00
CA LYS A 3 -36.25 -55.32 -38.97
C LYS A 3 -35.20 -55.62 -37.90
N GLN A 4 -34.28 -54.68 -37.66
CA GLN A 4 -33.27 -54.74 -36.60
C GLN A 4 -33.84 -54.14 -35.30
N ASN A 5 -33.81 -54.89 -34.20
CA ASN A 5 -34.17 -54.41 -32.85
C ASN A 5 -32.91 -53.88 -32.14
N LYS A 6 -32.91 -52.59 -31.79
CA LYS A 6 -31.83 -51.92 -31.05
C LYS A 6 -32.09 -52.01 -29.54
N TYR A 7 -31.33 -52.84 -28.83
CA TYR A 7 -31.14 -52.67 -27.39
C TYR A 7 -29.63 -52.62 -27.11
N LYS A 8 -29.14 -51.46 -26.65
CA LYS A 8 -27.75 -51.25 -26.23
C LYS A 8 -27.56 -51.95 -24.88
N THR A 9 -26.73 -52.99 -24.84
CA THR A 9 -26.23 -53.56 -23.58
C THR A 9 -25.25 -52.57 -22.96
N THR A 10 -25.57 -52.05 -21.78
CA THR A 10 -24.62 -51.23 -21.01
C THR A 10 -23.46 -52.14 -20.58
N GLY A 11 -22.23 -51.76 -20.92
CA GLY A 11 -21.02 -52.60 -20.81
C GLY A 11 -20.50 -52.87 -19.40
N PHE A 12 -21.35 -52.84 -18.38
CA PHE A 12 -20.95 -53.13 -17.01
C PHE A 12 -21.41 -54.54 -16.61
N GLN A 13 -20.44 -55.43 -16.42
CA GLN A 13 -20.67 -56.75 -15.86
C GLN A 13 -20.07 -56.80 -14.45
N ILE A 14 -20.83 -57.34 -13.50
CA ILE A 14 -20.34 -57.54 -12.13
C ILE A 14 -19.40 -58.75 -12.08
N PRO A 15 -18.36 -58.73 -11.22
CA PRO A 15 -17.50 -59.88 -11.00
C PRO A 15 -18.30 -61.11 -10.53
N LYS A 16 -17.88 -62.29 -10.98
CA LYS A 16 -18.43 -63.55 -10.47
C LYS A 16 -18.25 -63.61 -8.96
N GLY A 17 -19.33 -63.88 -8.22
CA GLY A 17 -19.29 -64.03 -6.77
C GLY A 17 -19.54 -62.76 -5.95
N TYR A 18 -19.67 -61.58 -6.58
CA TYR A 18 -19.85 -60.29 -5.88
C TYR A 18 -20.90 -60.34 -4.76
N PHE A 19 -22.12 -60.81 -5.06
CA PHE A 19 -23.19 -60.86 -4.07
C PHE A 19 -22.97 -61.90 -2.97
N SER A 20 -22.29 -63.02 -3.28
CA SER A 20 -21.99 -64.05 -2.28
C SER A 20 -20.96 -63.54 -1.28
N ASP A 21 -19.90 -62.89 -1.77
CA ASP A 21 -18.84 -62.34 -0.92
C ASP A 21 -19.35 -61.14 -0.13
N PHE A 22 -20.18 -60.29 -0.74
CA PHE A 22 -20.86 -59.20 -0.04
C PHE A 22 -21.69 -59.72 1.15
N GLN A 23 -22.49 -60.77 0.94
CA GLN A 23 -23.31 -61.36 1.99
C GLN A 23 -22.47 -61.98 3.12
N LYS A 24 -21.40 -62.69 2.76
CA LYS A 24 -20.45 -63.25 3.74
C LYS A 24 -19.76 -62.15 4.56
N ASN A 25 -19.38 -61.06 3.92
CA ASN A 25 -18.74 -59.92 4.58
C ASN A 25 -19.68 -59.22 5.55
N ILE A 26 -20.96 -59.05 5.18
CA ILE A 26 -21.97 -58.50 6.09
C ILE A 26 -22.15 -59.41 7.31
N ALA A 27 -22.36 -60.71 7.10
CA ALA A 27 -22.56 -61.67 8.19
C ALA A 27 -21.36 -61.69 9.16
N LYS A 28 -20.14 -61.69 8.62
CA LYS A 28 -18.92 -61.63 9.43
C LYS A 28 -18.83 -60.35 10.26
N LYS A 29 -19.26 -59.20 9.70
CA LYS A 29 -19.23 -57.92 10.40
C LYS A 29 -20.29 -57.82 11.49
N THR A 30 -21.50 -58.35 11.27
CA THR A 30 -22.56 -58.36 12.27
C THR A 30 -22.28 -59.30 13.44
N GLU A 31 -21.63 -60.44 13.18
CA GLU A 31 -21.13 -61.33 14.24
C GLU A 31 -20.03 -60.68 15.07
N ALA A 32 -19.12 -59.93 14.44
CA ALA A 32 -18.06 -59.20 15.14
C ALA A 32 -18.65 -58.11 16.07
N ILE A 33 -19.70 -57.41 15.62
CA ILE A 33 -20.39 -56.40 16.43
C ILE A 33 -21.12 -57.06 17.62
N HIS A 34 -21.81 -58.18 17.43
CA HIS A 34 -22.49 -58.88 18.54
C HIS A 34 -21.53 -59.42 19.61
N LYS A 35 -20.29 -59.76 19.24
CA LYS A 35 -19.26 -60.20 20.18
C LYS A 35 -18.66 -59.05 20.99
N GLN A 36 -18.77 -57.80 20.53
CA GLN A 36 -18.32 -56.62 21.24
C GLN A 36 -19.45 -56.03 22.09
N LYS A 37 -19.85 -56.72 23.17
CA LYS A 37 -20.89 -56.23 24.11
C LYS A 37 -20.52 -54.97 24.90
N ALA A 38 -19.29 -54.45 24.78
CA ALA A 38 -18.75 -53.41 25.67
C ALA A 38 -18.26 -52.15 24.93
N THR A 39 -18.85 -51.78 23.80
CA THR A 39 -18.47 -50.56 23.05
C THR A 39 -19.39 -49.37 23.31
N GLY A 40 -20.19 -49.42 24.37
CA GLY A 40 -20.90 -48.24 24.86
C GLY A 40 -19.96 -47.28 25.57
N PHE A 41 -20.22 -45.97 25.45
CA PHE A 41 -19.54 -44.97 26.28
C PHE A 41 -19.98 -45.17 27.74
N SER A 42 -19.10 -45.73 28.56
CA SER A 42 -19.29 -45.81 30.01
C SER A 42 -18.64 -44.59 30.63
N VAL A 43 -19.39 -43.86 31.46
CA VAL A 43 -18.83 -42.78 32.27
C VAL A 43 -18.13 -43.39 33.50
N SER A 44 -17.08 -42.74 33.99
CA SER A 44 -16.48 -43.12 35.26
C SER A 44 -17.51 -43.04 36.39
N ALA A 45 -17.40 -43.92 37.39
CA ALA A 45 -18.31 -43.97 38.54
C ALA A 45 -18.53 -42.59 39.18
N ASP A 46 -17.48 -41.77 39.23
CA ASP A 46 -17.47 -40.46 39.88
C ASP A 46 -17.74 -39.28 38.94
N TYR A 47 -18.17 -39.52 37.70
CA TYR A 47 -18.40 -38.44 36.73
C TYR A 47 -19.46 -37.46 37.24
N PHE A 48 -20.61 -37.97 37.69
CA PHE A 48 -21.71 -37.12 38.16
C PHE A 48 -21.50 -36.59 39.57
N SER A 49 -20.75 -37.31 40.43
CA SER A 49 -20.44 -36.85 41.79
C SER A 49 -19.47 -35.67 41.79
N THR A 50 -18.54 -35.62 40.84
CA THR A 50 -17.54 -34.54 40.73
C THR A 50 -17.95 -33.41 39.77
N LEU A 51 -19.07 -33.56 39.06
CA LEU A 51 -19.52 -32.60 38.05
C LEU A 51 -19.82 -31.22 38.66
N ASP A 52 -20.56 -31.19 39.76
CA ASP A 52 -20.96 -29.95 40.43
C ASP A 52 -19.72 -29.20 40.96
N ASP A 53 -18.81 -29.91 41.60
CA ASP A 53 -17.54 -29.37 42.09
C ASP A 53 -16.65 -28.86 40.95
N ALA A 54 -16.61 -29.57 39.83
CA ALA A 54 -15.86 -29.16 38.64
C ALA A 54 -16.43 -27.86 38.04
N ILE A 55 -17.76 -27.75 37.96
CA ILE A 55 -18.46 -26.55 37.46
C ILE A 55 -18.21 -25.37 38.40
N LEU A 56 -18.42 -25.55 39.70
CA LEU A 56 -18.22 -24.51 40.72
C LEU A 56 -16.78 -24.01 40.75
N ASN A 57 -15.79 -24.91 40.70
CA ASN A 57 -14.37 -24.54 40.60
C ASN A 57 -14.05 -23.71 39.35
N LYS A 58 -14.68 -24.03 38.22
CA LYS A 58 -14.45 -23.31 36.95
C LYS A 58 -15.05 -21.89 36.97
N ILE A 59 -16.20 -21.72 37.64
CA ILE A 59 -16.88 -20.42 37.77
C ILE A 59 -16.21 -19.54 38.82
N THR A 60 -15.81 -20.11 39.96
CA THR A 60 -15.18 -19.36 41.07
C THR A 60 -13.75 -18.93 40.76
N LYS A 61 -12.93 -19.78 40.12
CA LYS A 61 -11.57 -19.41 39.67
C LYS A 61 -11.56 -18.27 38.66
N LYS A 62 -12.64 -18.05 37.90
CA LYS A 62 -12.76 -16.92 36.98
C LYS A 62 -12.96 -15.57 37.69
N LYS A 63 -13.35 -15.58 38.97
CA LYS A 63 -13.74 -14.36 39.71
C LYS A 63 -12.58 -13.66 40.44
N THR A 64 -11.42 -14.30 40.59
CA THR A 64 -10.37 -13.80 41.51
C THR A 64 -9.11 -13.24 40.85
N ALA A 65 -9.05 -13.04 39.53
CA ALA A 65 -7.81 -12.54 38.92
C ALA A 65 -7.97 -11.55 37.76
N ASN A 66 -9.10 -10.84 37.65
CA ASN A 66 -9.06 -9.57 36.91
C ASN A 66 -8.51 -8.49 37.86
N LYS A 67 -7.21 -8.57 38.15
CA LYS A 67 -6.44 -7.42 38.61
C LYS A 67 -6.57 -6.40 37.48
N LEU A 68 -7.52 -5.47 37.60
CA LEU A 68 -7.62 -4.30 36.75
C LEU A 68 -6.25 -3.63 36.84
N LEU A 69 -5.41 -3.82 35.83
CA LEU A 69 -4.15 -3.09 35.72
C LEU A 69 -4.56 -1.62 35.56
N LYS A 70 -4.48 -0.86 36.65
CA LYS A 70 -4.56 0.59 36.58
C LYS A 70 -3.36 1.04 35.76
N LEU A 71 -3.62 1.50 34.54
CA LEU A 71 -2.63 2.11 33.66
C LEU A 71 -2.25 3.47 34.25
N ASN A 72 -1.41 3.47 35.28
CA ASN A 72 -0.94 4.70 35.89
C ASN A 72 -0.03 5.44 34.90
N GLY A 73 -0.60 6.45 34.24
CA GLY A 73 0.07 7.63 33.70
C GLY A 73 1.37 7.39 32.95
N ILE A 74 1.29 6.84 31.74
CA ILE A 74 2.43 6.86 30.81
C ILE A 74 2.79 8.32 30.54
N SER A 75 3.91 8.76 31.11
CA SER A 75 4.39 10.14 31.02
C SER A 75 5.10 10.35 29.69
N ILE A 76 4.34 10.41 28.59
CA ILE A 76 4.83 10.64 27.21
C ILE A 76 5.61 11.95 27.04
N LYS A 77 5.58 12.86 28.03
CA LYS A 77 6.27 14.16 27.99
C LYS A 77 7.77 14.05 27.70
N LYS A 78 8.43 12.98 28.18
CA LYS A 78 9.87 12.76 27.92
C LYS A 78 10.18 12.29 26.50
N TRP A 79 9.18 11.76 25.80
CA TRP A 79 9.33 11.19 24.46
C TRP A 79 8.83 12.11 23.36
N MET A 80 8.32 13.30 23.72
CA MET A 80 7.70 14.22 22.78
C MET A 80 8.69 14.76 21.74
N ALA A 81 9.91 15.10 22.17
CA ALA A 81 10.98 15.52 21.26
C ALA A 81 11.47 14.38 20.37
N VAL A 82 11.66 13.18 20.95
CA VAL A 82 12.12 11.99 20.21
C VAL A 82 11.08 11.56 19.17
N ALA A 83 9.79 11.61 19.51
CA ALA A 83 8.70 11.30 18.58
C ALA A 83 8.65 12.29 17.40
N ALA A 84 8.84 13.59 17.65
CA ALA A 84 8.89 14.58 16.58
C ALA A 84 10.06 14.31 15.63
N THR A 85 11.26 13.99 16.14
CA THR A 85 12.42 13.67 15.29
C THR A 85 12.21 12.39 14.48
N VAL A 86 11.59 11.36 15.06
CA VAL A 86 11.32 10.10 14.35
C VAL A 86 10.27 10.30 13.27
N LEU A 87 9.22 11.09 13.53
CA LEU A 87 8.22 11.44 12.52
C LEU A 87 8.85 12.24 11.37
N ILE A 88 9.70 13.23 11.67
CA ILE A 88 10.42 14.00 10.63
C ILE A 88 11.27 13.07 9.78
N LEU A 89 12.06 12.17 10.40
CA LEU A 89 12.90 11.22 9.67
C LEU A 89 12.08 10.25 8.80
N ILE A 90 10.93 9.77 9.28
CA ILE A 90 10.02 8.92 8.51
C ILE A 90 9.42 9.68 7.32
N THR A 91 9.00 10.93 7.55
CA THR A 91 8.45 11.76 6.46
C THR A 91 9.51 12.09 5.42
N LEU A 92 10.75 12.37 5.84
CA LEU A 92 11.87 12.63 4.94
C LEU A 92 12.19 11.38 4.11
N TRP A 93 12.27 10.22 4.77
CA TRP A 93 12.51 8.93 4.10
C TRP A 93 11.47 8.61 3.03
N PHE A 94 10.19 8.87 3.30
CA PHE A 94 9.12 8.67 2.32
C PHE A 94 9.10 9.72 1.20
N THR A 95 9.72 10.89 1.40
CA THR A 95 9.70 12.00 0.41
C THR A 95 10.90 11.98 -0.54
N ILE A 96 11.98 11.29 -0.18
CA ILE A 96 13.26 11.28 -0.92
C ILE A 96 13.17 10.58 -2.30
N ASP A 97 12.12 9.81 -2.59
CA ASP A 97 11.96 9.14 -3.88
C ASP A 97 11.30 9.97 -4.99
N LYS A 98 10.91 11.23 -4.71
CA LYS A 98 10.49 12.14 -5.77
C LYS A 98 11.71 12.74 -6.42
N LYS A 99 12.29 11.99 -7.37
CA LYS A 99 13.09 12.59 -8.44
C LYS A 99 12.17 13.55 -9.20
N GLN A 100 12.11 14.79 -8.75
CA GLN A 100 11.78 15.90 -9.63
C GLN A 100 12.85 15.84 -10.70
N THR A 101 12.47 15.37 -11.89
CA THR A 101 13.20 15.75 -13.09
C THR A 101 13.07 17.26 -13.12
N THR A 102 14.10 17.97 -12.66
CA THR A 102 14.26 19.40 -12.94
C THR A 102 14.45 19.51 -14.43
N GLU A 103 13.34 19.41 -15.16
CA GLU A 103 13.28 19.82 -16.54
C GLU A 103 13.30 21.33 -16.50
N TRP A 104 14.51 21.90 -16.55
CA TRP A 104 14.73 23.31 -16.87
C TRP A 104 14.04 23.72 -18.19
N ASN A 105 13.62 22.73 -18.99
CA ASN A 105 12.83 22.87 -20.20
C ASN A 105 11.35 23.20 -19.95
N ASN A 106 10.88 23.23 -18.70
CA ASN A 106 9.48 23.54 -18.35
C ASN A 106 9.38 24.74 -17.40
N ILE A 107 10.10 25.82 -17.70
CA ILE A 107 9.86 27.11 -17.07
C ILE A 107 8.72 27.78 -17.83
N SER A 108 7.68 28.21 -17.12
CA SER A 108 6.57 28.95 -17.73
C SER A 108 6.95 30.41 -17.98
N SER A 109 6.42 31.01 -19.05
CA SER A 109 6.64 32.45 -19.32
C SER A 109 6.17 33.34 -18.17
N THR A 110 5.11 32.93 -17.45
CA THR A 110 4.60 33.63 -16.25
C THR A 110 5.61 33.62 -15.11
N GLU A 111 6.40 32.55 -14.97
CA GLU A 111 7.40 32.45 -13.92
C GLU A 111 8.65 33.28 -14.24
N VAL A 112 9.08 33.31 -15.52
CA VAL A 112 10.14 34.23 -15.98
C VAL A 112 9.72 35.68 -15.82
N GLU A 113 8.47 36.03 -16.19
CA GLU A 113 7.93 37.38 -16.04
C GLU A 113 7.90 37.81 -14.56
N LEU A 114 7.53 36.90 -13.66
CA LEU A 114 7.56 37.16 -12.22
C LEU A 114 8.98 37.43 -11.73
N TRP A 115 9.98 36.67 -12.17
CA TRP A 115 11.37 36.88 -11.76
C TRP A 115 11.89 38.25 -12.20
N VAL A 116 11.55 38.69 -13.41
CA VAL A 116 11.91 40.02 -13.92
C VAL A 116 11.14 41.14 -13.20
N THR A 117 9.85 40.93 -12.91
CA THR A 117 9.00 41.97 -12.29
C THR A 117 9.28 42.15 -10.80
N GLU A 118 9.58 41.06 -10.09
CA GLU A 118 9.89 41.07 -8.65
C GLU A 118 11.39 41.27 -8.36
N ASP A 119 12.19 41.63 -9.38
CA ASP A 119 13.63 41.88 -9.27
C ASP A 119 14.40 40.71 -8.62
N LEU A 120 13.97 39.48 -8.92
CA LEU A 120 14.55 38.24 -8.39
C LEU A 120 15.74 37.75 -9.22
N ILE A 121 15.95 38.37 -10.39
CA ILE A 121 17.08 38.12 -11.27
C ILE A 121 17.74 39.45 -11.63
N GLU A 122 19.03 39.55 -11.34
CA GLU A 122 19.86 40.68 -11.72
C GLU A 122 20.69 40.25 -12.93
N PHE A 123 20.61 41.03 -14.02
CA PHE A 123 21.42 40.79 -15.20
C PHE A 123 22.50 41.86 -15.28
N ASP A 124 23.76 41.43 -15.23
CA ASP A 124 24.87 42.28 -15.62
C ASP A 124 25.00 42.29 -17.16
N THR A 125 25.14 43.47 -17.75
CA THR A 125 25.21 43.61 -19.22
C THR A 125 26.42 42.88 -19.79
N TYR A 126 27.53 42.78 -19.06
CA TYR A 126 28.69 42.00 -19.51
C TYR A 126 28.41 40.50 -19.55
N GLN A 127 27.62 39.98 -18.60
CA GLN A 127 27.21 38.57 -18.57
C GLN A 127 26.32 38.21 -19.76
N ILE A 128 25.41 39.11 -20.14
CA ILE A 128 24.58 38.92 -21.34
C ILE A 128 25.45 38.90 -22.60
N PHE A 129 26.42 39.82 -22.69
CA PHE A 129 27.33 39.90 -23.83
C PHE A 129 28.23 38.65 -23.95
N GLU A 130 28.71 38.12 -22.83
CA GLU A 130 29.49 36.88 -22.81
C GLU A 130 28.65 35.64 -23.16
N ALA A 131 27.39 35.60 -22.72
CA ALA A 131 26.47 34.51 -23.03
C ALA A 131 26.01 34.51 -24.50
N TYR A 132 25.91 35.69 -25.12
CA TYR A 132 25.45 35.88 -26.50
C TYR A 132 26.43 36.73 -27.33
N PRO A 133 27.64 36.22 -27.61
CA PRO A 133 28.70 37.02 -28.24
C PRO A 133 28.43 37.36 -29.71
N GLU A 134 27.52 36.64 -30.37
CA GLU A 134 27.20 36.80 -31.80
C GLU A 134 25.80 37.40 -32.03
N ILE A 135 25.19 38.05 -31.02
CA ILE A 135 23.86 38.64 -31.19
C ILE A 135 23.93 39.86 -32.12
N ASP A 136 23.40 39.69 -33.34
CA ASP A 136 23.27 40.79 -34.29
C ASP A 136 21.93 41.51 -34.06
N LEU A 137 21.99 42.64 -33.34
CA LEU A 137 20.82 43.47 -33.07
C LEU A 137 20.35 44.24 -34.32
N SER A 138 21.16 44.30 -35.38
CA SER A 138 20.86 45.06 -36.61
C SER A 138 19.63 44.53 -37.35
N ASP A 139 19.35 43.22 -37.22
CA ASP A 139 18.22 42.54 -37.85
C ASP A 139 16.97 42.45 -36.95
N THR A 140 17.02 43.00 -35.73
CA THR A 140 15.91 42.94 -34.78
C THR A 140 15.01 44.17 -34.88
N ASP A 141 13.69 43.95 -34.90
CA ASP A 141 12.68 45.02 -35.06
C ASP A 141 12.52 45.93 -33.83
N ILE A 142 13.37 45.77 -32.83
CA ILE A 142 13.33 46.53 -31.56
C ILE A 142 13.53 48.04 -31.80
N PHE A 143 14.27 48.42 -32.84
CA PHE A 143 14.52 49.82 -33.19
C PHE A 143 13.36 50.48 -33.95
N LYS A 144 12.28 49.74 -34.26
CA LYS A 144 11.06 50.30 -34.84
C LYS A 144 10.01 50.67 -33.79
N ASP A 145 10.19 50.22 -32.54
CA ASP A 145 9.28 50.57 -31.45
C ASP A 145 9.49 52.05 -31.06
N GLU A 146 8.41 52.83 -31.16
CA GLU A 146 8.43 54.27 -30.87
C GLU A 146 8.84 54.55 -29.41
N ASN A 147 8.45 53.68 -28.47
CA ASN A 147 8.80 53.84 -27.05
C ASN A 147 10.30 53.59 -26.82
N VAL A 148 10.89 52.64 -27.55
CA VAL A 148 12.33 52.35 -27.48
C VAL A 148 13.13 53.48 -28.09
N LEU A 149 12.70 54.00 -29.25
CA LEU A 149 13.36 55.13 -29.91
C LEU A 149 13.29 56.41 -29.07
N ASP A 150 12.15 56.71 -28.45
CA ASP A 150 11.99 57.87 -27.57
C ASP A 150 12.89 57.74 -26.33
N TYR A 151 12.94 56.56 -25.71
CA TYR A 151 13.83 56.29 -24.58
C TYR A 151 15.31 56.49 -24.94
N LEU A 152 15.75 55.94 -26.08
CA LEU A 152 17.14 56.06 -26.53
C LEU A 152 17.49 57.50 -26.94
N SER A 153 16.55 58.23 -27.55
CA SER A 153 16.78 59.62 -27.97
C SER A 153 16.85 60.60 -26.78
N ASN A 154 16.13 60.30 -25.70
CA ASN A 154 16.04 61.17 -24.54
C ASN A 154 17.08 60.85 -23.44
N LYS A 155 17.90 59.80 -23.62
CA LYS A 155 18.89 59.36 -22.63
C LYS A 155 20.32 59.64 -23.09
N ASP A 156 21.14 60.21 -22.21
CA ASP A 156 22.56 60.45 -22.51
C ASP A 156 23.32 59.13 -22.60
N VAL A 157 23.95 58.91 -23.76
CA VAL A 157 24.68 57.67 -24.07
C VAL A 157 25.85 57.44 -23.10
N GLU A 158 26.45 58.50 -22.57
CA GLU A 158 27.54 58.40 -21.60
C GLU A 158 27.08 57.91 -20.21
N LEU A 159 25.84 58.23 -19.80
CA LEU A 159 25.28 57.74 -18.53
C LEU A 159 24.91 56.26 -18.60
N LEU A 160 24.55 55.76 -19.79
CA LEU A 160 24.28 54.33 -20.03
C LEU A 160 25.51 53.43 -19.84
N LEU A 161 26.73 53.98 -19.97
CA LEU A 161 27.98 53.25 -19.75
C LEU A 161 28.45 53.29 -18.29
N LEU A 162 27.84 54.14 -17.45
CA LEU A 162 28.23 54.37 -16.05
C LEU A 162 27.27 53.74 -15.03
N ASP A 163 25.98 53.60 -15.38
CA ASP A 163 24.95 52.95 -14.56
C ASP A 163 24.94 51.41 -14.71
N ASN A 164 25.91 50.84 -15.43
CA ASN A 164 26.03 49.41 -15.75
C ASN A 164 27.38 48.85 -15.29
#